data_AF-A0A660TLY4-F1
#
_entry.id   AF-A0A660TLY4-F1
#
_cell.length_a   1.000
_cell.length_b   1.000
_cell.length_c   1.000
_cell.angle_alpha   90.00
_cell.angle_beta   90.00
_cell.angle_gamma   90.00
#
_symmetry.space_group_name_H-M   'P 1'
#
loop_
_entity.id
_entity.type
_entity.pdbx_description
1 polymer ?
#
loop_
_entity_poly.entity_id
_entity_poly.type
_entity_poly.pdbx_seq_one_letter_code
_entity_poly.pdbx_strand_id
1 'polypeptide(L)'
;MDVTNKILSDITVYMKYAKYLPELNRRETWEELVTRNKNMHIKKYPELKDEIEEKYKFVYDKKVLPSMRSMQFAGKSIEISPNRVYNCAFLPIDSVESFSETMFLLLGGTGVGYSVQKHHVEKLQPVNKPYSKRKRRFLIGDSIEGWADSIKVLMKSYIGDKRSSSIEFDFSDIRPKGARLVTSGGKAPGPQPLKECIVKIKGVLENKTDGENLTTLETHDIVCYIADAVLAGGIRRAALISLFSADDGEMISCKTGNWWETNPQRGRSNNSAVLIRHKITKDFFMELWKRIELSGAGEPGIYLSNDKEYGTNPCCFVGDTLVATADGRNAVSIAQLEKENYKGPVYSIQTQTGQVVTSYCSNVWVSKKNAE
;
A
#
# COMPACT_ATOMS: atom_id res chain seq x y z
N MET A 1 19.78 -2.56 28.16
CA MET A 1 19.16 -3.40 27.12
C MET A 1 19.76 -4.77 27.25
N ASP A 2 18.95 -5.83 27.26
CA ASP A 2 19.46 -7.21 27.17
C ASP A 2 20.32 -7.41 25.92
N VAL A 3 21.34 -8.27 25.99
CA VAL A 3 22.32 -8.50 24.90
C VAL A 3 21.60 -9.00 23.65
N THR A 4 20.59 -9.87 23.81
CA THR A 4 19.75 -10.39 22.73
C THR A 4 19.04 -9.27 21.98
N ASN A 5 18.41 -8.35 22.73
CA ASN A 5 17.69 -7.21 22.15
C ASN A 5 18.64 -6.27 21.39
N LYS A 6 19.86 -6.09 21.88
CA LYS A 6 20.88 -5.29 21.20
C LYS A 6 21.28 -5.93 19.85
N ILE A 7 21.55 -7.23 19.84
CA ILE A 7 21.89 -7.98 18.62
C ILE A 7 20.76 -7.89 17.59
N LEU A 8 19.51 -8.11 18.02
CA LEU A 8 18.35 -8.00 17.13
C LEU A 8 18.17 -6.59 16.58
N SER A 9 18.41 -5.56 17.40
CA SER A 9 18.39 -4.16 16.97
C SER A 9 19.43 -3.89 15.88
N ASP A 10 20.68 -4.32 16.11
CA ASP A 10 21.79 -4.07 15.19
C ASP A 10 21.61 -4.83 13.86
N ILE A 11 21.16 -6.10 13.91
CA ILE A 11 20.80 -6.87 12.71
C ILE A 11 19.69 -6.14 11.93
N THR A 12 18.67 -5.63 12.62
CA THR A 12 17.56 -4.93 11.97
C THR A 12 18.02 -3.65 11.29
N VAL A 13 18.86 -2.84 11.96
CA VAL A 13 19.49 -1.64 11.37
C VAL A 13 20.25 -2.00 10.10
N TYR A 14 21.11 -3.02 10.17
CA TYR A 14 21.97 -3.43 9.07
C TYR A 14 21.17 -3.97 7.86
N MET A 15 20.13 -4.77 8.12
CA MET A 15 19.34 -5.38 7.05
C MET A 15 18.33 -4.42 6.40
N LYS A 16 17.77 -3.47 7.15
CA LYS A 16 16.61 -2.68 6.69
C LYS A 16 16.91 -1.21 6.43
N TYR A 17 17.88 -0.63 7.13
CA TYR A 17 18.09 0.81 7.15
C TYR A 17 19.42 1.22 6.53
N ALA A 18 20.51 0.54 6.89
CA ALA A 18 21.86 0.87 6.48
C ALA A 18 22.07 0.72 4.97
N LYS A 19 22.49 1.80 4.29
CA LYS A 19 22.86 1.75 2.88
C LYS A 19 24.26 1.14 2.72
N TYR A 20 24.50 0.49 1.59
CA TYR A 20 25.82 -0.03 1.24
C TYR A 20 26.69 1.09 0.66
N LEU A 21 27.89 1.27 1.21
CA LEU A 21 28.90 2.24 0.81
C LEU A 21 29.95 1.53 -0.06
N PRO A 22 29.91 1.69 -1.40
CA PRO A 22 30.80 0.95 -2.30
C PRO A 22 32.28 1.21 -2.02
N GLU A 23 32.64 2.46 -1.76
CA GLU A 23 34.01 2.91 -1.49
C GLU A 23 34.63 2.22 -0.26
N LEU A 24 33.81 1.87 0.74
CA LEU A 24 34.25 1.27 2.00
C LEU A 24 33.96 -0.23 2.07
N ASN A 25 33.34 -0.82 1.03
CA ASN A 25 32.90 -2.20 0.97
C ASN A 25 32.12 -2.69 2.21
N ARG A 26 31.33 -1.82 2.83
CA ARG A 26 30.50 -2.12 4.02
C ARG A 26 29.19 -1.33 3.99
N ARG A 27 28.26 -1.63 4.90
CA ARG A 27 27.10 -0.75 5.12
C ARG A 27 27.39 0.33 6.16
N GLU A 28 26.53 1.35 6.16
CA GLU A 28 26.52 2.44 7.13
C GLU A 28 26.46 1.93 8.58
N THR A 29 27.16 2.62 9.48
CA THR A 29 26.92 2.52 10.93
C THR A 29 25.63 3.26 11.31
N TRP A 30 25.20 3.11 12.56
CA TRP A 30 24.08 3.90 13.09
C TRP A 30 24.35 5.40 13.01
N GLU A 31 25.54 5.88 13.41
CA GLU A 31 25.85 7.31 13.35
C GLU A 31 25.85 7.83 11.91
N GLU A 32 26.43 7.09 10.97
CA GLU A 32 26.47 7.48 9.55
C GLU A 32 25.06 7.59 8.97
N LEU A 33 24.21 6.61 9.27
CA LEU A 33 22.83 6.59 8.81
C LEU A 33 22.01 7.77 9.40
N VAL A 34 22.12 8.01 10.70
CA VAL A 34 21.41 9.10 11.39
C VAL A 34 21.90 10.44 10.83
N THR A 35 23.21 10.58 10.61
CA THR A 35 23.83 11.77 10.03
C THR A 35 23.35 12.02 8.59
N ARG A 36 23.26 10.99 7.75
CA ARG A 36 22.69 11.10 6.40
C ARG A 36 21.25 11.61 6.45
N ASN A 37 20.45 11.09 7.36
CA ASN A 37 19.07 11.51 7.53
C ASN A 37 18.97 12.96 8.02
N LYS A 38 19.72 13.33 9.05
CA LYS A 38 19.82 14.70 9.57
C LYS A 38 20.19 15.71 8.48
N ASN A 39 21.26 15.43 7.73
CA ASN A 39 21.79 16.35 6.72
C ASN A 39 20.79 16.56 5.57
N MET A 40 20.00 15.54 5.22
CA MET A 40 18.89 15.70 4.26
C MET A 40 17.84 16.70 4.78
N HIS A 41 17.47 16.62 6.06
CA HIS A 41 16.52 17.56 6.66
C HIS A 41 17.09 18.98 6.76
N ILE A 42 18.34 19.15 7.22
CA ILE A 42 19.00 20.47 7.29
C ILE A 42 19.10 21.11 5.91
N LYS A 43 19.46 20.33 4.88
CA LYS A 43 19.53 20.84 3.50
C LYS A 43 18.17 21.32 2.98
N LYS A 44 17.08 20.67 3.40
CA LYS A 44 15.72 21.04 2.99
C LYS A 44 15.16 22.23 3.78
N TYR A 45 15.52 22.33 5.06
CA TYR A 45 15.03 23.34 6.02
C TYR A 45 16.23 24.00 6.73
N PRO A 46 17.04 24.80 6.03
CA PRO A 46 18.24 25.42 6.60
C PRO A 46 17.93 26.36 7.77
N GLU A 47 16.75 26.96 7.79
CA GLU A 47 16.24 27.83 8.85
C GLU A 47 16.00 27.09 10.18
N LEU A 48 15.75 25.78 10.14
CA LEU A 48 15.54 24.93 11.32
C LEU A 48 16.80 24.16 11.73
N LYS A 49 17.97 24.54 11.22
CA LYS A 49 19.21 23.77 11.41
C LYS A 49 19.49 23.49 12.89
N ASP A 50 19.45 24.50 13.74
CA ASP A 50 19.81 24.37 15.16
C ASP A 50 18.82 23.46 15.92
N GLU A 51 17.52 23.61 15.62
CA GLU A 51 16.47 22.74 16.16
C GLU A 51 16.65 21.29 15.70
N ILE A 52 16.93 21.07 14.41
CA ILE A 52 17.20 19.75 13.85
C ILE A 52 18.42 19.13 14.53
N GLU A 53 19.52 19.87 14.70
CA GLU A 53 20.70 19.37 15.39
C GLU A 53 20.42 19.00 16.85
N GLU A 54 19.63 19.81 17.56
CA GLU A 54 19.22 19.52 18.94
C GLU A 54 18.37 18.23 19.01
N LYS A 55 17.34 18.10 18.15
CA LYS A 55 16.45 16.92 18.18
C LYS A 55 17.14 15.65 17.71
N TYR A 56 18.09 15.74 16.79
CA TYR A 56 18.81 14.56 16.32
C TYR A 56 19.75 13.96 17.37
N LYS A 57 20.14 14.68 18.43
CA LYS A 57 20.84 14.09 19.60
C LYS A 57 20.04 12.91 20.18
N PHE A 58 18.72 13.05 20.27
CA PHE A 58 17.83 11.98 20.74
C PHE A 58 17.76 10.80 19.76
N VAL A 59 17.93 11.06 18.46
CA VAL A 59 17.97 10.01 17.43
C VAL A 59 19.29 9.24 17.49
N TYR A 60 20.43 9.93 17.64
CA TYR A 60 21.72 9.27 17.87
C TYR A 60 21.66 8.36 19.11
N ASP A 61 21.08 8.85 20.20
CA ASP A 61 20.88 8.12 21.46
C ASP A 61 19.82 7.00 21.38
N LYS A 62 19.17 6.80 20.22
CA LYS A 62 18.04 5.85 20.03
C LYS A 62 16.86 6.09 20.99
N LYS A 63 16.71 7.31 21.51
CA LYS A 63 15.58 7.73 22.37
C LYS A 63 14.33 8.06 21.55
N VAL A 64 14.54 8.53 20.32
CA VAL A 64 13.49 8.82 19.33
C VAL A 64 13.87 8.14 18.01
N LEU A 65 12.90 7.50 17.35
CA LEU A 65 13.10 6.84 16.06
C LEU A 65 12.29 7.56 14.97
N PRO A 66 12.94 8.13 13.94
CA PRO A 66 12.24 8.65 12.79
C PRO A 66 11.53 7.53 12.02
N SER A 67 10.61 7.90 11.12
CA SER A 67 9.90 6.93 10.30
C SER A 67 10.88 6.04 9.51
N MET A 68 10.51 4.77 9.34
CA MET A 68 11.37 3.79 8.67
C MET A 68 11.81 4.28 7.28
N ARG A 69 10.89 4.89 6.54
CA ARG A 69 11.09 5.42 5.20
C ARG A 69 12.09 6.56 5.16
N SER A 70 11.99 7.49 6.11
CA SER A 70 12.92 8.62 6.24
C SER A 70 14.35 8.10 6.40
N MET A 71 14.56 7.17 7.34
CA MET A 71 15.88 6.59 7.63
C MET A 71 16.42 5.75 6.46
N GLN A 72 15.58 4.87 5.90
CA GLN A 72 15.96 3.95 4.83
C GLN A 72 16.33 4.69 3.54
N PHE A 73 15.55 5.69 3.13
CA PHE A 73 15.71 6.35 1.83
C PHE A 73 16.42 7.70 1.88
N ALA A 74 16.72 8.25 3.07
CA ALA A 74 17.31 9.58 3.22
C ALA A 74 18.48 9.89 2.27
N GLY A 75 18.55 11.16 1.87
CA GLY A 75 19.46 11.69 0.86
C GLY A 75 18.84 11.64 -0.53
N LYS A 76 19.67 11.41 -1.54
CA LYS A 76 19.32 11.55 -2.97
C LYS A 76 18.04 10.83 -3.40
N SER A 77 17.71 9.68 -2.80
CA SER A 77 16.49 8.93 -3.14
C SER A 77 15.21 9.73 -2.84
N ILE A 78 15.14 10.40 -1.69
CA ILE A 78 14.00 11.25 -1.30
C ILE A 78 14.09 12.62 -2.01
N GLU A 79 15.29 13.14 -2.25
CA GLU A 79 15.44 14.41 -2.98
C GLU A 79 14.89 14.33 -4.42
N ILE A 80 15.11 13.19 -5.09
CA ILE A 80 14.58 12.95 -6.45
C ILE A 80 13.09 12.60 -6.41
N SER A 81 12.67 11.78 -5.44
CA SER A 81 11.29 11.30 -5.32
C SER A 81 10.78 11.52 -3.89
N PRO A 82 10.29 12.73 -3.56
CA PRO A 82 9.88 13.08 -2.20
C PRO A 82 8.79 12.18 -1.63
N ASN A 83 7.92 11.65 -2.50
CA ASN A 83 6.88 10.69 -2.13
C ASN A 83 7.41 9.45 -1.40
N ARG A 84 8.68 9.07 -1.60
CA ARG A 84 9.32 7.94 -0.90
C ARG A 84 9.40 8.10 0.61
N VAL A 85 9.26 9.32 1.14
CA VAL A 85 9.24 9.57 2.59
C VAL A 85 7.94 9.07 3.22
N TYR A 86 6.84 9.06 2.46
CA TYR A 86 5.55 8.56 2.93
C TYR A 86 5.52 7.03 2.83
N ASN A 87 5.03 6.37 3.88
CA ASN A 87 4.99 4.91 3.95
C ASN A 87 3.65 4.34 3.47
N CYS A 88 2.57 5.08 3.67
CA CYS A 88 1.24 4.64 3.28
C CYS A 88 0.42 5.80 2.71
N ALA A 89 -0.55 5.49 1.85
CA ALA A 89 -1.45 6.43 1.21
C ALA A 89 -2.86 5.83 1.09
N PHE A 90 -3.82 6.67 0.70
CA PHE A 90 -5.18 6.25 0.33
C PHE A 90 -5.67 7.04 -0.89
N LEU A 91 -6.40 6.38 -1.80
CA LEU A 91 -7.14 7.03 -2.87
C LEU A 91 -8.39 6.23 -3.30
N PRO A 92 -9.54 6.86 -3.58
CA PRO A 92 -10.65 6.17 -4.24
C PRO A 92 -10.27 5.81 -5.68
N ILE A 93 -10.81 4.71 -6.21
CA ILE A 93 -10.70 4.39 -7.64
C ILE A 93 -11.90 4.99 -8.36
N ASP A 94 -11.80 6.27 -8.68
CA ASP A 94 -12.87 7.06 -9.33
C ASP A 94 -12.48 7.67 -10.67
N SER A 95 -11.23 7.46 -11.08
CA SER A 95 -10.64 8.02 -12.29
C SER A 95 -9.57 7.08 -12.86
N VAL A 96 -9.30 7.18 -14.16
CA VAL A 96 -8.24 6.40 -14.82
C VAL A 96 -6.85 6.71 -14.24
N GLU A 97 -6.65 7.92 -13.74
CA GLU A 97 -5.45 8.35 -13.03
C GLU A 97 -5.20 7.54 -11.76
N SER A 98 -6.26 7.08 -11.07
CA SER A 98 -6.13 6.35 -9.81
C SER A 98 -5.34 5.04 -9.94
N PHE A 99 -5.49 4.34 -11.08
CA PHE A 99 -4.73 3.12 -11.35
C PHE A 99 -3.24 3.40 -11.57
N SER A 100 -2.94 4.46 -12.32
CA SER A 100 -1.57 4.91 -12.58
C SER A 100 -0.88 5.36 -11.29
N GLU A 101 -1.58 6.16 -10.47
CA GLU A 101 -1.09 6.63 -9.18
C GLU A 101 -0.83 5.46 -8.22
N THR A 102 -1.71 4.45 -8.22
CA THR A 102 -1.50 3.23 -7.44
C THR A 102 -0.20 2.51 -7.85
N MET A 103 0.07 2.39 -9.16
CA MET A 103 1.33 1.82 -9.65
C MET A 103 2.55 2.62 -9.19
N PHE A 104 2.48 3.95 -9.33
CA PHE A 104 3.54 4.87 -8.93
C PHE A 104 3.87 4.76 -7.43
N LEU A 105 2.84 4.80 -6.58
CA LEU A 105 2.97 4.71 -5.13
C LEU A 105 3.54 3.35 -4.69
N LEU A 106 3.05 2.25 -5.25
CA LEU A 106 3.52 0.90 -4.93
C LEU A 106 4.98 0.70 -5.34
N LEU A 107 5.39 1.14 -6.53
CA LEU A 107 6.80 1.11 -6.97
C LEU A 107 7.70 2.03 -6.12
N GLY A 108 7.15 3.13 -5.61
CA GLY A 108 7.77 3.98 -4.61
C GLY A 108 7.99 3.26 -3.26
N GLY A 109 7.29 2.14 -3.04
CA GLY A 109 7.28 1.35 -1.82
C GLY A 109 6.32 1.88 -0.75
N THR A 110 5.32 2.63 -1.17
CA THR A 110 4.21 3.13 -0.35
C THR A 110 3.08 2.10 -0.38
N GLY A 111 2.55 1.72 0.78
CA GLY A 111 1.34 0.90 0.86
C GLY A 111 0.10 1.71 0.51
N VAL A 112 -0.79 1.17 -0.31
CA VAL A 112 -1.93 1.93 -0.85
C VAL A 112 -3.24 1.33 -0.35
N GLY A 113 -3.98 2.10 0.43
CA GLY A 113 -5.40 1.82 0.60
C GLY A 113 -6.18 2.40 -0.56
N TYR A 114 -7.21 1.70 -1.00
CA TYR A 114 -8.04 2.21 -2.08
C TYR A 114 -9.49 1.83 -1.87
N SER A 115 -10.38 2.60 -2.48
CA SER A 115 -11.81 2.32 -2.42
C SER A 115 -12.33 1.86 -3.78
N VAL A 116 -13.00 0.72 -3.78
CA VAL A 116 -13.84 0.20 -4.88
C VAL A 116 -15.33 0.19 -4.49
N GLN A 117 -15.72 0.94 -3.47
CA GLN A 117 -17.13 1.23 -3.20
C GLN A 117 -17.88 1.66 -4.47
N LYS A 118 -19.14 1.22 -4.62
CA LYS A 118 -19.94 1.36 -5.85
C LYS A 118 -19.94 2.80 -6.40
N HIS A 119 -20.19 3.79 -5.55
CA HIS A 119 -20.22 5.21 -5.92
C HIS A 119 -18.88 5.79 -6.39
N HIS A 120 -17.74 5.15 -6.09
CA HIS A 120 -16.45 5.53 -6.66
C HIS A 120 -16.29 4.93 -8.05
N VAL A 121 -16.58 3.64 -8.19
CA VAL A 121 -16.45 2.92 -9.47
C VAL A 121 -17.44 3.43 -10.51
N GLU A 122 -18.65 3.84 -10.11
CA GLU A 122 -19.66 4.47 -10.97
C GLU A 122 -19.20 5.80 -11.61
N LYS A 123 -18.16 6.45 -11.08
CA LYS A 123 -17.58 7.67 -11.67
C LYS A 123 -16.68 7.35 -12.88
N LEU A 124 -16.24 6.10 -13.03
CA LEU A 124 -15.44 5.68 -14.18
C LEU A 124 -16.30 5.72 -15.44
N GLN A 125 -15.68 6.09 -16.56
CA GLN A 125 -16.36 6.01 -17.85
C GLN A 125 -16.62 4.54 -18.23
N PRO A 126 -17.68 4.25 -18.99
CA PRO A 126 -17.87 2.92 -19.55
C PRO A 126 -16.71 2.53 -20.47
N VAL A 127 -16.49 1.23 -20.63
CA VAL A 127 -15.47 0.69 -21.54
C VAL A 127 -15.82 1.04 -22.98
N ASN A 128 -14.86 1.61 -23.68
CA ASN A 128 -14.89 2.01 -25.07
C ASN A 128 -13.64 1.45 -25.75
N LYS A 129 -13.74 0.24 -26.31
CA LYS A 129 -12.60 -0.47 -26.86
C LYS A 129 -11.90 0.33 -27.96
N PRO A 130 -10.57 0.30 -27.99
CA PRO A 130 -9.81 1.01 -29.00
C PRO A 130 -10.07 0.43 -30.40
N TYR A 131 -9.82 1.24 -31.43
CA TYR A 131 -9.90 0.77 -32.81
C TYR A 131 -8.87 -0.34 -33.08
N SER A 132 -9.33 -1.53 -33.43
CA SER A 132 -8.49 -2.70 -33.68
C SER A 132 -7.47 -2.52 -34.81
N LYS A 133 -7.82 -1.74 -35.84
CA LYS A 133 -6.95 -1.48 -37.01
C LYS A 133 -5.99 -0.31 -36.83
N ARG A 134 -6.20 0.56 -35.83
CA ARG A 134 -5.32 1.71 -35.57
C ARG A 134 -4.40 1.37 -34.41
N LYS A 135 -3.11 1.44 -34.65
CA LYS A 135 -2.08 1.13 -33.66
C LYS A 135 -1.25 2.36 -33.36
N ARG A 136 -0.90 2.54 -32.10
CA ARG A 136 0.01 3.59 -31.62
C ARG A 136 1.09 2.94 -30.77
N ARG A 137 2.35 3.10 -31.18
CA ARG A 137 3.50 2.69 -30.36
C ARG A 137 3.66 3.62 -29.16
N PHE A 138 3.92 3.06 -27.98
CA PHE A 138 4.23 3.79 -26.76
C PHE A 138 5.50 3.21 -26.13
N LEU A 139 6.60 4.00 -26.16
CA LEU A 139 7.86 3.64 -25.50
C LEU A 139 7.73 3.89 -24.00
N ILE A 140 7.93 2.84 -23.20
CA ILE A 140 7.89 2.94 -21.74
C ILE A 140 9.28 3.34 -21.25
N GLY A 141 9.37 4.51 -20.60
CA GLY A 141 10.62 4.98 -20.02
C GLY A 141 11.10 4.09 -18.87
N ASP A 142 12.42 3.97 -18.71
CA ASP A 142 13.10 3.20 -17.65
C ASP A 142 13.05 3.84 -16.24
N SER A 143 11.84 4.23 -15.82
CA SER A 143 11.55 4.87 -14.54
C SER A 143 10.23 4.38 -13.92
N ILE A 144 10.00 4.74 -12.66
CA ILE A 144 8.74 4.42 -11.97
C ILE A 144 7.57 5.15 -12.64
N GLU A 145 7.81 6.40 -13.04
CA GLU A 145 6.89 7.24 -13.78
C GLU A 145 6.54 6.61 -15.13
N GLY A 146 7.52 6.09 -15.87
CA GLY A 146 7.29 5.39 -17.14
C GLY A 146 6.40 4.15 -16.97
N TRP A 147 6.63 3.36 -15.91
CA TRP A 147 5.79 2.21 -15.59
C TRP A 147 4.35 2.66 -15.24
N ALA A 148 4.19 3.71 -14.43
CA ALA A 148 2.88 4.26 -14.09
C ALA A 148 2.14 4.85 -15.31
N ASP A 149 2.86 5.55 -16.19
CA ASP A 149 2.32 6.11 -17.43
C ASP A 149 1.85 5.02 -18.39
N SER A 150 2.51 3.86 -18.42
CA SER A 150 2.04 2.73 -19.23
C SER A 150 0.65 2.24 -18.81
N ILE A 151 0.37 2.20 -17.50
CA ILE A 151 -0.95 1.88 -16.95
C ILE A 151 -1.95 2.99 -17.29
N LYS A 152 -1.58 4.26 -17.15
CA LYS A 152 -2.43 5.39 -17.53
C LYS A 152 -2.84 5.34 -19.00
N VAL A 153 -1.87 5.06 -19.88
CA VAL A 153 -2.09 4.97 -21.33
C VAL A 153 -2.98 3.77 -21.67
N LEU A 154 -2.78 2.62 -21.03
CA LEU A 154 -3.65 1.45 -21.18
C LEU A 154 -5.09 1.76 -20.73
N MET A 155 -5.26 2.29 -19.53
CA MET A 155 -6.60 2.59 -19.00
C MET A 155 -7.31 3.64 -19.84
N LYS A 156 -6.61 4.72 -20.26
CA LYS A 156 -7.18 5.73 -21.16
C LYS A 156 -7.54 5.19 -22.54
N SER A 157 -6.90 4.11 -23.01
CA SER A 157 -7.25 3.54 -24.31
C SER A 157 -8.56 2.76 -24.32
N TYR A 158 -9.06 2.36 -23.14
CA TYR A 158 -10.33 1.64 -22.97
C TYR A 158 -11.38 2.45 -22.20
N ILE A 159 -11.00 3.34 -21.29
CA ILE A 159 -11.92 4.04 -20.37
C ILE A 159 -11.69 5.57 -20.46
N GLY A 160 -11.23 6.04 -21.62
CA GLY A 160 -11.06 7.46 -21.91
C GLY A 160 -12.31 8.10 -22.51
N ASP A 161 -12.39 9.43 -22.44
CA ASP A 161 -13.51 10.21 -22.98
C ASP A 161 -13.76 10.00 -24.48
N LYS A 162 -12.73 9.58 -25.21
CA LYS A 162 -12.77 9.37 -26.67
C LYS A 162 -12.16 8.03 -27.02
N ARG A 163 -12.76 7.36 -28.01
CA ARG A 163 -12.20 6.14 -28.58
C ARG A 163 -10.81 6.40 -29.14
N SER A 164 -9.83 5.60 -28.74
CA SER A 164 -8.43 5.76 -29.15
C SER A 164 -7.95 4.65 -30.07
N SER A 165 -6.71 4.78 -30.55
CA SER A 165 -5.97 3.67 -31.16
C SER A 165 -5.61 2.62 -30.12
N SER A 166 -5.45 1.37 -30.56
CA SER A 166 -4.84 0.31 -29.76
C SER A 166 -3.37 0.62 -29.51
N ILE A 167 -2.87 0.29 -28.31
CA ILE A 167 -1.51 0.64 -27.89
C ILE A 167 -0.58 -0.56 -28.05
N GLU A 168 0.55 -0.32 -28.73
CA GLU A 168 1.68 -1.26 -28.80
C GLU A 168 2.77 -0.77 -27.85
N PHE A 169 2.88 -1.42 -26.70
CA PHE A 169 3.87 -1.08 -25.69
C PHE A 169 5.26 -1.57 -26.09
N ASP A 170 6.21 -0.65 -26.10
CA ASP A 170 7.62 -0.92 -26.33
C ASP A 170 8.39 -0.84 -25.01
N PHE A 171 9.02 -1.96 -24.65
CA PHE A 171 9.75 -2.17 -23.40
C PHE A 171 11.27 -2.08 -23.58
N SER A 172 11.75 -1.69 -24.77
CA SER A 172 13.18 -1.70 -25.12
C SER A 172 14.05 -0.78 -24.26
N ASP A 173 13.49 0.30 -23.73
CA ASP A 173 14.20 1.23 -22.83
C ASP A 173 14.35 0.65 -21.41
N ILE A 174 13.47 -0.27 -20.99
CA ILE A 174 13.48 -0.80 -19.62
C ILE A 174 14.71 -1.68 -19.38
N ARG A 175 15.46 -1.35 -18.32
CA ARG A 175 16.68 -2.06 -17.94
C ARG A 175 16.44 -3.57 -17.71
N PRO A 176 17.43 -4.42 -18.00
CA PRO A 176 17.30 -5.87 -17.83
C PRO A 176 17.21 -6.28 -16.36
N LYS A 177 16.68 -7.48 -16.13
CA LYS A 177 16.64 -8.10 -14.80
C LYS A 177 18.06 -8.21 -14.23
N GLY A 178 18.21 -7.84 -12.96
CA GLY A 178 19.49 -7.86 -12.26
C GLY A 178 20.28 -6.54 -12.32
N ALA A 179 19.90 -5.59 -13.19
CA ALA A 179 20.55 -4.29 -13.27
C ALA A 179 20.44 -3.54 -11.93
N ARG A 180 21.49 -2.80 -11.54
CA ARG A 180 21.52 -2.13 -10.23
C ARG A 180 20.56 -0.94 -10.20
N LEU A 181 19.79 -0.83 -9.12
CA LEU A 181 18.95 0.35 -8.87
C LEU A 181 19.76 1.38 -8.08
N VAL A 182 20.24 2.41 -8.77
CA VAL A 182 21.17 3.41 -8.21
C VAL A 182 20.54 4.21 -7.06
N THR A 183 19.27 4.60 -7.20
CA THR A 183 18.60 5.50 -6.25
C THR A 183 17.91 4.75 -5.11
N SER A 184 17.17 3.68 -5.39
CA SER A 184 16.40 2.93 -4.38
C SER A 184 17.19 1.81 -3.70
N GLY A 185 18.34 1.41 -4.27
CA GLY A 185 19.05 0.20 -3.87
C GLY A 185 18.37 -1.08 -4.38
N GLY A 186 19.12 -2.17 -4.44
CA GLY A 186 18.64 -3.46 -4.94
C GLY A 186 18.91 -3.70 -6.43
N LYS A 187 18.23 -4.70 -6.99
CA LYS A 187 18.33 -5.12 -8.39
C LYS A 187 16.99 -4.95 -9.08
N ALA A 188 17.03 -4.56 -10.35
CA ALA A 188 15.85 -4.38 -11.18
C ALA A 188 15.21 -5.74 -11.52
N PRO A 189 13.89 -5.79 -11.65
CA PRO A 189 13.19 -7.02 -12.04
C PRO A 189 13.21 -7.31 -13.53
N GLY A 190 13.57 -6.33 -14.35
CA GLY A 190 13.36 -6.38 -15.80
C GLY A 190 11.92 -6.03 -16.20
N PRO A 191 11.61 -6.05 -17.50
CA PRO A 191 10.31 -5.64 -18.02
C PRO A 191 9.19 -6.67 -17.86
N GLN A 192 9.53 -7.93 -17.54
CA GLN A 192 8.58 -9.05 -17.56
C GLN A 192 7.36 -8.85 -16.64
N PRO A 193 7.50 -8.40 -15.38
CA PRO A 193 6.34 -8.18 -14.52
C PRO A 193 5.35 -7.15 -15.08
N LEU A 194 5.87 -6.08 -15.69
CA LEU A 194 5.03 -5.04 -16.30
C LEU A 194 4.28 -5.58 -17.53
N LYS A 195 4.96 -6.39 -18.37
CA LYS A 195 4.33 -7.06 -19.52
C LYS A 195 3.15 -7.91 -19.08
N GLU A 196 3.34 -8.75 -18.06
CA GLU A 196 2.28 -9.62 -17.53
C GLU A 196 1.11 -8.81 -16.95
N CYS A 197 1.41 -7.74 -16.21
CA CYS A 197 0.39 -6.84 -15.68
C CYS A 197 -0.46 -6.22 -16.79
N ILE A 198 0.18 -5.63 -17.82
CA ILE A 198 -0.52 -5.04 -18.96
C ILE A 198 -1.39 -6.07 -19.69
N VAL A 199 -0.89 -7.29 -19.90
CA VAL A 199 -1.66 -8.37 -20.55
C VAL A 199 -2.88 -8.75 -19.72
N LYS A 200 -2.75 -8.91 -18.40
CA LYS A 200 -3.86 -9.28 -17.52
C LYS A 200 -4.92 -8.18 -17.45
N ILE A 201 -4.52 -6.92 -17.27
CA ILE A 201 -5.44 -5.77 -17.27
C ILE A 201 -6.15 -5.66 -18.61
N LYS A 202 -5.41 -5.80 -19.72
CA LYS A 202 -6.02 -5.81 -21.06
C LYS A 202 -7.02 -6.95 -21.21
N GLY A 203 -6.74 -8.13 -20.67
CA GLY A 203 -7.68 -9.26 -20.66
C GLY A 203 -9.00 -8.93 -19.97
N VAL A 204 -8.95 -8.28 -18.80
CA VAL A 204 -10.16 -7.80 -18.10
C VAL A 204 -10.95 -6.83 -18.99
N LEU A 205 -10.28 -5.84 -19.58
CA LEU A 205 -10.91 -4.80 -20.40
C LEU A 205 -11.47 -5.33 -21.73
N GLU A 206 -10.80 -6.29 -22.37
CA GLU A 206 -11.23 -6.90 -23.63
C GLU A 206 -12.42 -7.85 -23.46
N ASN A 207 -12.62 -8.41 -22.26
CA ASN A 207 -13.75 -9.27 -21.96
C ASN A 207 -15.06 -8.49 -21.77
N LYS A 208 -15.00 -7.17 -21.55
CA LYS A 208 -16.17 -6.29 -21.45
C LYS A 208 -16.80 -6.06 -22.82
N THR A 209 -18.07 -5.72 -22.87
CA THR A 209 -18.68 -5.17 -24.10
C THR A 209 -18.48 -3.65 -24.15
N ASP A 210 -18.42 -3.07 -25.35
CA ASP A 210 -18.43 -1.61 -25.51
C ASP A 210 -19.69 -1.01 -24.84
N GLY A 211 -19.49 -0.01 -23.99
CA GLY A 211 -20.53 0.64 -23.20
C GLY A 211 -20.77 0.02 -21.82
N GLU A 212 -20.12 -1.09 -21.47
CA GLU A 212 -20.22 -1.67 -20.13
C GLU A 212 -19.33 -0.95 -19.12
N ASN A 213 -19.85 -0.77 -17.90
CA ASN A 213 -19.05 -0.29 -16.78
C ASN A 213 -18.20 -1.42 -16.19
N LEU A 214 -17.04 -1.08 -15.65
CA LEU A 214 -16.28 -1.98 -14.79
C LEU A 214 -17.09 -2.28 -13.52
N THR A 215 -17.06 -3.53 -13.07
CA THR A 215 -17.56 -3.87 -11.74
C THR A 215 -16.56 -3.48 -10.66
N THR A 216 -17.02 -3.44 -9.42
CA THR A 216 -16.17 -3.23 -8.24
C THR A 216 -15.11 -4.33 -8.12
N LEU A 217 -15.48 -5.57 -8.43
CA LEU A 217 -14.58 -6.73 -8.44
C LEU A 217 -13.52 -6.65 -9.55
N GLU A 218 -13.92 -6.30 -10.78
CA GLU A 218 -12.97 -6.11 -11.89
C GLU A 218 -11.98 -4.97 -11.58
N THR A 219 -12.49 -3.89 -11.00
CA THR A 219 -11.66 -2.76 -10.55
C THR A 219 -10.66 -3.18 -9.48
N HIS A 220 -11.12 -3.99 -8.50
CA HIS A 220 -10.25 -4.59 -7.48
C HIS A 220 -9.19 -5.51 -8.08
N ASP A 221 -9.55 -6.36 -9.04
CA ASP A 221 -8.64 -7.28 -9.71
C ASP A 221 -7.57 -6.53 -10.52
N ILE A 222 -7.93 -5.44 -11.21
CA ILE A 222 -6.97 -4.57 -11.91
C ILE A 222 -5.92 -4.01 -10.92
N VAL A 223 -6.35 -3.47 -9.78
CA VAL A 223 -5.42 -2.95 -8.75
C VAL A 223 -4.53 -4.07 -8.19
N CYS A 224 -5.08 -5.27 -8.01
CA CYS A 224 -4.30 -6.42 -7.58
C CYS A 224 -3.26 -6.87 -8.62
N TYR A 225 -3.56 -6.82 -9.92
CA TYR A 225 -2.58 -7.09 -10.98
C TYR A 225 -1.46 -6.05 -11.03
N ILE A 226 -1.78 -4.78 -10.77
CA ILE A 226 -0.79 -3.72 -10.60
C ILE A 226 0.17 -4.08 -9.46
N ALA A 227 -0.35 -4.50 -8.30
CA ALA A 227 0.47 -4.89 -7.16
C ALA A 227 1.31 -6.15 -7.41
N ASP A 228 0.81 -7.12 -8.17
CA ASP A 228 1.58 -8.30 -8.61
C ASP A 228 2.84 -7.89 -9.38
N ALA A 229 2.73 -6.92 -10.30
CA ALA A 229 3.85 -6.42 -11.08
C ALA A 229 4.96 -5.83 -10.19
N VAL A 230 4.57 -5.12 -9.12
CA VAL A 230 5.49 -4.52 -8.15
C VAL A 230 6.17 -5.58 -7.28
N LEU A 231 5.44 -6.62 -6.85
CA LEU A 231 5.98 -7.67 -5.98
C LEU A 231 7.03 -8.54 -6.70
N ALA A 232 6.73 -8.99 -7.92
CA ALA A 232 7.70 -9.69 -8.78
C ALA A 232 8.93 -8.81 -9.09
N GLY A 233 8.79 -7.50 -8.85
CA GLY A 233 9.78 -6.45 -8.91
C GLY A 233 11.03 -6.63 -8.03
N GLY A 234 10.95 -7.47 -6.99
CA GLY A 234 12.01 -7.60 -5.97
C GLY A 234 12.09 -6.40 -5.00
N ILE A 235 11.16 -5.45 -5.10
CA ILE A 235 11.09 -4.24 -4.27
C ILE A 235 9.92 -4.38 -3.29
N ARG A 236 10.18 -5.01 -2.13
CA ARG A 236 9.27 -5.11 -0.96
C ARG A 236 7.90 -5.74 -1.27
N ARG A 237 7.20 -6.19 -0.22
CA ARG A 237 5.80 -6.65 -0.36
C ARG A 237 4.92 -5.43 -0.64
N ALA A 238 4.21 -5.42 -1.77
CA ALA A 238 3.09 -4.49 -1.99
C ALA A 238 2.07 -4.71 -0.84
N ALA A 239 1.61 -3.61 -0.25
CA ALA A 239 0.65 -3.65 0.85
C ALA A 239 -0.58 -2.87 0.42
N LEU A 240 -1.71 -3.56 0.37
CA LEU A 240 -2.98 -2.99 -0.07
C LEU A 240 -4.09 -3.26 0.95
N ILE A 241 -5.02 -2.31 1.04
CA ILE A 241 -6.37 -2.54 1.59
C ILE A 241 -7.40 -2.07 0.56
N SER A 242 -8.42 -2.89 0.32
CA SER A 242 -9.54 -2.56 -0.56
C SER A 242 -10.77 -2.27 0.29
N LEU A 243 -11.28 -1.04 0.23
CA LEU A 243 -12.53 -0.63 0.85
C LEU A 243 -13.67 -0.76 -0.14
N PHE A 244 -14.69 -1.56 0.19
CA PHE A 244 -15.81 -1.83 -0.70
C PHE A 244 -17.16 -1.61 0.00
N SER A 245 -18.23 -1.49 -0.78
CA SER A 245 -19.57 -1.23 -0.25
C SER A 245 -20.11 -2.46 0.49
N ALA A 246 -20.66 -2.29 1.70
CA ALA A 246 -21.05 -3.43 2.54
C ALA A 246 -22.14 -4.34 1.94
N ASP A 247 -22.90 -3.84 0.95
CA ASP A 247 -23.93 -4.57 0.21
C ASP A 247 -23.40 -5.20 -1.11
N ASP A 248 -22.08 -5.20 -1.31
CA ASP A 248 -21.44 -5.77 -2.50
C ASP A 248 -21.12 -7.26 -2.30
N GLY A 249 -22.06 -8.11 -2.71
CA GLY A 249 -21.93 -9.57 -2.57
C GLY A 249 -20.74 -10.17 -3.32
N GLU A 250 -20.33 -9.58 -4.45
CA GLU A 250 -19.17 -10.06 -5.21
C GLU A 250 -17.89 -9.78 -4.44
N MET A 251 -17.71 -8.57 -3.91
CA MET A 251 -16.54 -8.22 -3.10
C MET A 251 -16.50 -8.96 -1.76
N ILE A 252 -17.65 -9.23 -1.13
CA ILE A 252 -17.70 -10.05 0.10
C ILE A 252 -17.18 -11.46 -0.16
N SER A 253 -17.56 -12.05 -1.30
CA SER A 253 -17.27 -13.45 -1.61
C SER A 253 -16.02 -13.65 -2.47
N CYS A 254 -15.35 -12.58 -2.93
CA CYS A 254 -14.27 -12.66 -3.91
C CYS A 254 -13.04 -13.46 -3.47
N LYS A 255 -12.87 -13.65 -2.15
CA LYS A 255 -11.82 -14.46 -1.51
C LYS A 255 -12.39 -15.66 -0.75
N THR A 256 -13.47 -16.26 -1.28
CA THR A 256 -14.05 -17.53 -0.78
C THR A 256 -13.75 -18.68 -1.76
N GLY A 257 -13.74 -19.92 -1.27
CA GLY A 257 -13.37 -21.10 -2.07
C GLY A 257 -11.92 -21.06 -2.57
N ASN A 258 -11.63 -21.71 -3.70
CA ASN A 258 -10.28 -21.88 -4.27
C ASN A 258 -9.76 -20.63 -5.00
N TRP A 259 -9.98 -19.44 -4.43
CA TRP A 259 -9.58 -18.17 -5.03
C TRP A 259 -8.06 -18.02 -5.16
N TRP A 260 -7.26 -18.67 -4.32
CA TRP A 260 -5.80 -18.59 -4.39
C TRP A 260 -5.23 -19.29 -5.64
N GLU A 261 -5.97 -20.24 -6.22
CA GLU A 261 -5.60 -20.92 -7.47
C GLU A 261 -6.22 -20.22 -8.68
N THR A 262 -7.51 -19.87 -8.58
CA THR A 262 -8.26 -19.29 -9.71
C THR A 262 -8.00 -17.81 -9.90
N ASN A 263 -7.79 -17.07 -8.80
CA ASN A 263 -7.63 -15.62 -8.75
C ASN A 263 -6.51 -15.19 -7.75
N PRO A 264 -5.28 -15.72 -7.90
CA PRO A 264 -4.18 -15.51 -6.94
C PRO A 264 -3.84 -14.03 -6.69
N GLN A 265 -4.10 -13.15 -7.65
CA GLN A 265 -3.85 -11.72 -7.52
C GLN A 265 -4.61 -11.10 -6.33
N ARG A 266 -5.79 -11.63 -5.97
CA ARG A 266 -6.61 -11.11 -4.87
C ARG A 266 -5.92 -11.23 -3.51
N GLY A 267 -4.88 -12.06 -3.42
CA GLY A 267 -4.03 -12.17 -2.24
C GLY A 267 -3.11 -10.96 -2.00
N ARG A 268 -3.13 -9.95 -2.90
CA ARG A 268 -2.36 -8.71 -2.73
C ARG A 268 -3.01 -7.69 -1.82
N SER A 269 -4.29 -7.86 -1.52
CA SER A 269 -5.06 -6.92 -0.73
C SER A 269 -5.82 -7.62 0.40
N ASN A 270 -5.92 -6.94 1.53
CA ASN A 270 -6.91 -7.25 2.54
C ASN A 270 -8.17 -6.45 2.24
N ASN A 271 -9.34 -7.08 2.28
CA ASN A 271 -10.57 -6.43 1.82
C ASN A 271 -11.45 -6.09 3.03
N SER A 272 -12.00 -4.89 3.10
CA SER A 272 -12.85 -4.43 4.19
C SER A 272 -14.14 -3.78 3.69
N ALA A 273 -15.26 -4.21 4.25
CA ALA A 273 -16.56 -3.61 4.00
C ALA A 273 -16.67 -2.27 4.74
N VAL A 274 -17.13 -1.23 4.06
CA VAL A 274 -17.38 0.09 4.65
C VAL A 274 -18.80 0.15 5.19
N LEU A 275 -18.92 0.29 6.51
CA LEU A 275 -20.18 0.29 7.24
C LEU A 275 -20.45 1.71 7.76
N ILE A 276 -21.49 2.36 7.26
CA ILE A 276 -21.88 3.70 7.70
C ILE A 276 -22.66 3.62 9.02
N ARG A 277 -22.09 4.18 10.09
CA ARG A 277 -22.56 4.02 11.47
C ARG A 277 -24.04 4.35 11.68
N HIS A 278 -24.55 5.38 10.99
CA HIS A 278 -25.94 5.81 11.12
C HIS A 278 -26.92 5.06 10.19
N LYS A 279 -26.42 4.22 9.27
CA LYS A 279 -27.25 3.44 8.34
C LYS A 279 -27.29 1.95 8.67
N ILE A 280 -26.36 1.47 9.49
CA ILE A 280 -26.22 0.06 9.80
C ILE A 280 -27.26 -0.40 10.83
N THR A 281 -27.88 -1.55 10.57
CA THR A 281 -28.73 -2.25 11.52
C THR A 281 -27.94 -3.38 12.20
N LYS A 282 -28.37 -3.78 13.40
CA LYS A 282 -27.76 -4.91 14.12
C LYS A 282 -27.83 -6.20 13.29
N ASP A 283 -28.96 -6.46 12.65
CA ASP A 283 -29.16 -7.69 11.87
C ASP A 283 -28.22 -7.75 10.67
N PHE A 284 -28.08 -6.64 9.93
CA PHE A 284 -27.12 -6.55 8.83
C PHE A 284 -25.68 -6.79 9.29
N PHE A 285 -25.28 -6.18 10.42
CA PHE A 285 -23.96 -6.40 11.00
C PHE A 285 -23.73 -7.86 11.37
N MET A 286 -24.70 -8.48 12.05
CA MET A 286 -24.61 -9.88 12.49
C MET A 286 -24.59 -10.85 11.30
N GLU A 287 -25.31 -10.56 10.23
CA GLU A 287 -25.25 -11.35 9.00
C GLU A 287 -23.86 -11.27 8.34
N LEU A 288 -23.31 -10.06 8.19
CA LEU A 288 -21.95 -9.87 7.67
C LEU A 288 -20.91 -10.57 8.57
N TRP A 289 -21.04 -10.43 9.89
CA TRP A 289 -20.19 -11.12 10.86
C TRP A 289 -20.26 -12.63 10.71
N LYS A 290 -21.46 -13.18 10.52
CA LYS A 290 -21.63 -14.62 10.32
C LYS A 290 -20.93 -15.10 9.05
N ARG A 291 -20.95 -14.31 7.96
CA ARG A 291 -20.20 -14.62 6.73
C ARG A 291 -18.69 -14.65 6.97
N ILE A 292 -18.16 -13.70 7.76
CA ILE A 292 -16.74 -13.65 8.14
C ILE A 292 -16.36 -14.87 8.98
N GLU A 293 -17.21 -15.26 9.94
CA GLU A 293 -17.01 -16.45 10.76
C GLU A 293 -16.97 -17.72 9.88
N LEU A 294 -17.95 -17.87 8.98
CA LEU A 294 -18.05 -19.01 8.07
C LEU A 294 -16.90 -19.07 7.04
N SER A 295 -16.27 -17.94 6.71
CA SER A 295 -15.15 -17.91 5.76
C SER A 295 -13.86 -18.52 6.33
N GLY A 296 -13.71 -18.59 7.66
CA GLY A 296 -12.52 -19.14 8.33
C GLY A 296 -11.23 -18.33 8.12
N ALA A 297 -11.29 -17.25 7.34
CA ALA A 297 -10.13 -16.45 6.92
C ALA A 297 -9.97 -15.14 7.72
N GLY A 298 -11.00 -14.73 8.47
CA GLY A 298 -11.03 -13.43 9.14
C GLY A 298 -11.28 -12.26 8.18
N GLU A 299 -11.82 -12.55 6.98
CA GLU A 299 -12.20 -11.57 5.96
C GLU A 299 -13.69 -11.69 5.57
N PRO A 300 -14.30 -10.61 5.06
CA PRO A 300 -13.75 -9.25 4.96
C PRO A 300 -13.58 -8.56 6.33
N GLY A 301 -12.65 -7.61 6.41
CA GLY A 301 -12.57 -6.68 7.54
C GLY A 301 -13.77 -5.73 7.58
N ILE A 302 -13.93 -5.00 8.69
CA ILE A 302 -15.02 -4.04 8.88
C ILE A 302 -14.43 -2.66 9.12
N TYR A 303 -14.82 -1.69 8.29
CA TYR A 303 -14.45 -0.29 8.44
C TYR A 303 -15.69 0.55 8.79
N LEU A 304 -15.82 0.91 10.06
CA LEU A 304 -16.93 1.74 10.55
C LEU A 304 -16.64 3.23 10.33
N SER A 305 -17.42 3.88 9.47
CA SER A 305 -17.25 5.30 9.14
C SER A 305 -18.54 6.10 9.35
N ASN A 306 -18.38 7.41 9.56
CA ASN A 306 -19.50 8.36 9.50
C ASN A 306 -19.71 8.94 8.09
N ASP A 307 -18.68 8.87 7.24
CA ASP A 307 -18.72 9.34 5.85
C ASP A 307 -18.30 8.20 4.91
N LYS A 308 -19.01 8.07 3.80
CA LYS A 308 -18.71 7.08 2.77
C LYS A 308 -17.47 7.44 1.94
N GLU A 309 -17.09 8.72 1.90
CA GLU A 309 -15.92 9.20 1.16
C GLU A 309 -14.61 9.00 1.97
N TYR A 310 -14.70 8.80 3.29
CA TYR A 310 -13.50 8.49 4.09
C TYR A 310 -12.98 7.10 3.77
N GLY A 311 -11.67 7.01 3.66
CA GLY A 311 -10.97 5.74 3.65
C GLY A 311 -9.69 5.79 4.46
N THR A 312 -8.87 4.75 4.29
CA THR A 312 -7.70 4.57 5.12
C THR A 312 -6.57 3.89 4.37
N ASN A 313 -5.36 4.12 4.86
CA ASN A 313 -4.19 3.36 4.48
C ASN A 313 -4.27 1.88 4.94
N PRO A 314 -3.40 0.98 4.44
CA PRO A 314 -3.46 -0.46 4.74
C PRO A 314 -3.39 -0.88 6.20
N CYS A 315 -2.87 -0.03 7.08
CA CYS A 315 -2.78 -0.32 8.50
C CYS A 315 -4.00 0.16 9.29
N CYS A 316 -4.94 0.90 8.70
CA CYS A 316 -6.10 1.47 9.39
C CYS A 316 -5.80 2.47 10.52
N PHE A 317 -4.53 2.83 10.72
CA PHE A 317 -4.08 3.77 11.75
C PHE A 317 -3.41 5.00 11.12
N VAL A 318 -3.71 6.16 11.67
CA VAL A 318 -3.05 7.45 11.45
C VAL A 318 -2.75 8.07 12.81
N GLY A 319 -1.95 9.15 12.85
CA GLY A 319 -1.65 9.84 14.11
C GLY A 319 -2.92 10.25 14.87
N ASP A 320 -3.96 10.65 14.16
CA ASP A 320 -5.22 11.07 14.77
C ASP A 320 -6.13 9.91 15.20
N THR A 321 -5.73 8.66 14.94
CA THR A 321 -6.54 7.51 15.34
C THR A 321 -6.65 7.45 16.85
N LEU A 322 -7.88 7.50 17.35
CA LEU A 322 -8.19 7.41 18.76
C LEU A 322 -8.08 5.95 19.21
N VAL A 323 -7.32 5.73 20.28
CA VAL A 323 -7.16 4.42 20.92
C VAL A 323 -7.53 4.52 22.40
N ALA A 324 -7.88 3.37 22.97
CA ALA A 324 -8.02 3.22 24.41
C ALA A 324 -6.68 2.79 25.01
N THR A 325 -6.31 3.38 26.15
CA THR A 325 -5.06 3.13 26.85
C THR A 325 -5.29 2.52 28.22
N ALA A 326 -4.37 1.64 28.65
CA ALA A 326 -4.39 0.95 29.95
C ALA A 326 -4.53 1.85 31.19
N ASP A 327 -4.26 3.14 31.07
CA ASP A 327 -4.46 4.14 32.12
C ASP A 327 -5.90 4.70 32.17
N GLY A 328 -6.84 4.11 31.43
CA GLY A 328 -8.27 4.40 31.52
C GLY A 328 -8.77 5.46 30.55
N ARG A 329 -7.92 5.97 29.64
CA ARG A 329 -8.36 6.93 28.63
C ARG A 329 -8.94 6.18 27.43
N ASN A 330 -10.18 6.48 27.08
CA ASN A 330 -10.95 5.70 26.11
C ASN A 330 -10.93 6.25 24.68
N ALA A 331 -10.36 7.44 24.46
CA ALA A 331 -10.33 8.11 23.17
C ALA A 331 -9.16 9.11 23.10
N VAL A 332 -7.93 8.60 23.02
CA VAL A 332 -6.71 9.42 22.88
C VAL A 332 -6.07 9.16 21.53
N SER A 333 -5.70 10.20 20.79
CA SER A 333 -5.05 9.98 19.50
C SER A 333 -3.65 9.39 19.68
N ILE A 334 -3.22 8.54 18.75
CA ILE A 334 -1.85 8.00 18.73
C ILE A 334 -0.81 9.14 18.77
N ALA A 335 -1.09 10.25 18.10
CA ALA A 335 -0.24 11.46 18.11
C ALA A 335 -0.18 12.13 19.48
N GLN A 336 -1.29 12.16 20.23
CA GLN A 336 -1.28 12.67 21.60
C GLN A 336 -0.51 11.73 22.53
N LEU A 337 -0.68 10.41 22.40
CA LEU A 337 0.10 9.43 23.18
C LEU A 337 1.60 9.55 22.90
N GLU A 338 1.99 9.82 21.67
CA GLU A 338 3.37 10.05 21.28
C GLU A 338 3.93 11.34 21.90
N LYS A 339 3.18 12.46 21.84
CA LYS A 339 3.55 13.72 22.52
C LYS A 339 3.71 13.56 24.03
N GLU A 340 2.87 12.74 24.65
CA GLU A 340 2.92 12.46 26.08
C GLU A 340 3.97 11.40 26.46
N ASN A 341 4.70 10.85 25.48
CA ASN A 341 5.68 9.78 25.66
C ASN A 341 5.10 8.58 26.44
N TYR A 342 3.83 8.25 26.15
CA TYR A 342 3.09 7.20 26.85
C TYR A 342 3.73 5.82 26.57
N LYS A 343 4.06 5.09 27.64
CA LYS A 343 4.73 3.78 27.58
C LYS A 343 3.86 2.59 27.99
N GLY A 344 2.58 2.83 28.27
CA GLY A 344 1.65 1.77 28.70
C GLY A 344 1.07 0.98 27.52
N PRO A 345 0.51 -0.22 27.77
CA PRO A 345 -0.12 -1.00 26.72
C PRO A 345 -1.41 -0.34 26.21
N VAL A 346 -1.74 -0.63 24.95
CA VAL A 346 -3.08 -0.45 24.36
C VAL A 346 -3.80 -1.79 24.43
N TYR A 347 -5.09 -1.78 24.75
CA TYR A 347 -5.86 -3.02 24.92
C TYR A 347 -7.17 -2.99 24.13
N SER A 348 -7.67 -4.17 23.79
CA SER A 348 -9.06 -4.36 23.37
C SER A 348 -9.78 -5.18 24.45
N ILE A 349 -11.08 -4.90 24.65
CA ILE A 349 -11.91 -5.68 25.57
C ILE A 349 -12.58 -6.79 24.76
N GLN A 350 -12.40 -8.04 25.16
CA GLN A 350 -13.22 -9.12 24.63
C GLN A 350 -14.66 -8.93 25.08
N THR A 351 -15.56 -8.64 24.14
CA THR A 351 -16.98 -8.36 24.41
C THR A 351 -17.73 -9.54 25.04
N GLN A 352 -17.22 -10.77 24.90
CA GLN A 352 -17.82 -11.99 25.45
C GLN A 352 -17.43 -12.26 26.92
N THR A 353 -16.23 -11.85 27.33
CA THR A 353 -15.66 -12.22 28.63
C THR A 353 -15.42 -11.02 29.55
N GLY A 354 -15.48 -9.80 29.02
CA GLY A 354 -15.12 -8.58 29.73
C GLY A 354 -13.62 -8.48 30.06
N GLN A 355 -12.79 -9.44 29.62
CA GLN A 355 -11.36 -9.42 29.86
C GLN A 355 -10.66 -8.38 28.98
N VAL A 356 -9.78 -7.61 29.62
CA VAL A 356 -8.80 -6.75 28.97
C VAL A 356 -7.73 -7.64 28.34
N VAL A 357 -7.69 -7.70 27.01
CA VAL A 357 -6.68 -8.45 26.27
C VAL A 357 -5.61 -7.46 25.77
N THR A 358 -4.40 -7.61 26.31
CA THR A 358 -3.19 -6.99 25.75
C THR A 358 -2.60 -7.90 24.69
N SER A 359 -2.78 -7.55 23.41
CA SER A 359 -2.16 -8.27 22.29
C SER A 359 -0.96 -7.51 21.75
N TYR A 360 0.21 -8.15 21.74
CA TYR A 360 1.30 -7.76 20.84
C TYR A 360 0.98 -8.28 19.43
N CYS A 361 1.23 -7.46 18.41
CA CYS A 361 1.08 -7.87 17.02
C CYS A 361 2.17 -8.91 16.66
N SER A 362 1.92 -10.17 16.98
CA SER A 362 2.75 -11.30 16.60
C SER A 362 1.88 -12.49 16.19
N ASN A 363 1.41 -12.44 14.93
CA ASN A 363 1.50 -13.51 13.94
C ASN A 363 0.70 -13.06 12.72
N VAL A 364 1.44 -12.79 11.65
CA VAL A 364 0.90 -12.44 10.34
C VAL A 364 0.27 -13.69 9.75
N TRP A 365 -1.04 -13.64 9.50
CA TRP A 365 -1.76 -14.35 8.43
C TRP A 365 -1.38 -15.82 8.18
N VAL A 366 -2.25 -16.75 8.60
CA VAL A 366 -2.22 -18.16 8.15
C VAL A 366 -3.43 -18.41 7.27
N SER A 367 -3.47 -17.80 6.08
CA SER A 367 -4.59 -17.99 5.13
C SER A 367 -4.61 -19.36 4.45
N LYS A 368 -3.52 -20.14 4.55
CA LYS A 368 -3.40 -21.41 3.81
C LYS A 368 -4.02 -22.61 4.54
N LYS A 369 -4.01 -22.60 5.87
CA LYS A 369 -4.30 -23.81 6.67
C LYS A 369 -5.77 -23.99 7.06
N ASN A 370 -6.58 -22.95 6.88
CA ASN A 370 -8.01 -22.96 7.21
C ASN A 370 -8.90 -23.04 5.96
N ALA A 371 -8.30 -23.11 4.76
CA ALA A 371 -8.99 -23.20 3.49
C ALA A 371 -8.90 -24.60 2.84
N GLU A 372 -8.29 -25.55 3.56
CA GLU A 372 -8.42 -26.99 3.38
C GLU A 372 -9.52 -27.50 4.33
#